data_AF-A0A7V9NKR0-F1
#
_entry.id   AF-A0A7V9NKR0-F1
#
_cell.length_a   1.000
_cell.length_b   1.000
_cell.length_c   1.000
_cell.angle_alpha   90.00
_cell.angle_beta   90.00
_cell.angle_gamma   90.00
#
_symmetry.space_group_name_H-M   'P 1'
#
loop_
_entity.id
_entity.type
_entity.pdbx_description
1 polymer ?
#
loop_
_entity_poly.entity_id
_entity_poly.type
_entity_poly.pdbx_seq_one_letter_code
_entity_poly.pdbx_strand_id
1 'polypeptide(L)'
;MNATGEESARIAWDQWRQCALPSTQPADLPSPAAFDAAVEHVSPSDVLEKVRASADVGRQLAWLQEDLALGVERIYLHNVAAGHQEHFIDACGTRILPELARG
;
A
#
# COMPACT_ATOMS: atom_id res chain seq x y z
N MET A 1 -13.34 11.00 9.46
CA MET A 1 -12.32 11.94 8.94
C MET A 1 -11.73 11.31 7.70
N ASN A 2 -11.72 12.02 6.56
CA ASN A 2 -11.04 11.53 5.38
C ASN A 2 -9.53 11.64 5.63
N ALA A 3 -8.79 10.54 5.48
CA ALA A 3 -7.34 10.57 5.56
C ALA A 3 -6.78 11.54 4.49
N THR A 4 -5.70 12.24 4.80
CA THR A 4 -4.96 13.04 3.81
C THR A 4 -3.94 12.15 3.10
N GLY A 5 -3.31 12.66 2.03
CA GLY A 5 -2.17 11.97 1.41
C GLY A 5 -1.02 11.74 2.40
N GLU A 6 -0.75 12.73 3.25
CA GLU A 6 0.23 12.63 4.34
C GLU A 6 -0.15 11.55 5.36
N GLU A 7 -1.42 11.49 5.77
CA GLU A 7 -1.90 10.47 6.69
C GLU A 7 -1.80 9.06 6.09
N SER A 8 -2.11 8.92 4.79
CA SER A 8 -1.97 7.65 4.07
C SER A 8 -0.52 7.18 4.04
N ALA A 9 0.42 8.09 3.80
CA ALA A 9 1.86 7.80 3.82
C ALA A 9 2.34 7.44 5.22
N ARG A 10 1.87 8.15 6.25
CA ARG A 10 2.20 7.89 7.65
C ARG A 10 1.73 6.51 8.09
N ILE A 11 0.50 6.11 7.73
CA ILE A 11 -0.03 4.78 8.03
C ILE A 11 0.77 3.70 7.32
N ALA A 12 1.07 3.88 6.02
CA ALA A 12 1.88 2.92 5.28
C ALA A 12 3.29 2.75 5.88
N TRP A 13 3.91 3.85 6.33
CA TRP A 13 5.19 3.82 7.02
C TRP A 13 5.11 3.11 8.38
N ASP A 14 4.12 3.47 9.19
CA ASP A 14 3.94 2.89 10.53
C ASP A 14 3.69 1.37 10.46
N GLN A 15 2.94 0.92 9.46
CA GLN A 15 2.53 -0.48 9.34
C GLN A 15 3.45 -1.34 8.45
N TRP A 16 4.21 -0.72 7.54
CA TRP A 16 4.87 -1.47 6.46
C TRP A 16 6.25 -0.92 6.03
N ARG A 17 6.93 -0.09 6.84
CA ARG A 17 8.27 0.46 6.53
C ARG A 17 9.36 -0.58 6.18
N GLN A 18 9.19 -1.83 6.58
CA GLN A 18 10.09 -2.93 6.25
C GLN A 18 10.13 -3.23 4.74
N CYS A 19 9.15 -2.77 3.94
CA CYS A 19 9.20 -2.90 2.48
C CYS A 19 10.32 -2.09 1.83
N ALA A 20 10.88 -1.10 2.54
CA ALA A 20 12.01 -0.33 2.06
C ALA A 20 13.35 -1.08 2.15
N LEU A 21 13.41 -2.18 2.92
CA LEU A 21 14.62 -2.99 3.03
C LEU A 21 14.91 -3.74 1.72
N PRO A 22 16.20 -3.93 1.36
CA PRO A 22 16.58 -4.82 0.26
C PRO A 22 16.00 -6.22 0.48
N SER A 23 15.53 -6.88 -0.57
CA SER A 23 14.88 -8.20 -0.47
C SER A 23 15.74 -9.29 0.16
N THR A 24 17.07 -9.13 0.13
CA THR A 24 18.03 -10.06 0.73
C THR A 24 18.17 -9.91 2.25
N GLN A 25 17.79 -8.76 2.82
CA GLN A 25 18.08 -8.44 4.22
C GLN A 25 17.09 -9.04 5.23
N PRO A 26 15.75 -9.03 4.99
CA PRO A 26 14.77 -9.57 5.94
C PRO A 26 15.01 -11.03 6.36
N ALA A 27 15.53 -11.86 5.46
CA ALA A 27 15.77 -13.28 5.73
C ALA A 27 16.90 -13.54 6.74
N ASP A 28 17.80 -12.56 6.90
CA ASP A 28 19.00 -12.69 7.73
C ASP A 28 18.86 -11.99 9.10
N LEU A 29 17.71 -11.37 9.38
CA LEU A 29 17.48 -10.66 10.64
C LEU A 29 17.14 -11.65 11.77
N PRO A 30 17.95 -11.70 12.85
CA PRO A 30 17.89 -12.81 13.82
C PRO A 30 16.77 -12.67 14.85
N SER A 31 16.07 -11.54 14.89
CA SER A 31 15.04 -11.28 15.91
C SER A 31 14.08 -10.17 15.48
N PRO A 32 12.88 -10.07 16.09
CA PRO A 32 11.96 -8.95 15.87
C PRO A 32 12.60 -7.58 16.12
N ALA A 33 13.41 -7.42 17.18
CA ALA A 33 14.09 -6.16 17.46
C ALA A 33 15.09 -5.75 16.36
N ALA A 34 15.68 -6.73 15.66
CA ALA A 34 16.54 -6.45 14.51
C ALA A 34 15.75 -5.90 13.30
N PHE A 35 14.48 -6.30 13.14
CA PHE A 35 13.59 -5.69 12.13
C PHE A 35 13.31 -4.23 12.43
N ASP A 36 13.03 -3.88 13.69
CA ASP A 36 12.78 -2.49 14.07
C ASP A 36 14.04 -1.63 13.88
N ALA A 37 15.20 -2.10 14.35
CA ALA A 37 16.48 -1.40 14.19
C ALA A 37 16.85 -1.18 12.71
N ALA A 38 16.58 -2.16 11.85
CA ALA A 38 16.91 -2.09 10.42
C ALA A 38 16.15 -0.97 9.68
N VAL A 39 15.02 -0.52 10.21
CA VAL A 39 14.15 0.49 9.56
C VAL A 39 14.09 1.83 10.30
N GLU A 40 14.90 2.04 11.35
CA GLU A 40 14.89 3.31 12.12
C GLU A 40 15.15 4.55 11.27
N HIS A 41 15.91 4.41 10.18
CA HIS A 41 16.25 5.48 9.26
C HIS A 41 15.26 5.65 8.10
N VAL A 42 14.28 4.75 7.96
CA VAL A 42 13.32 4.77 6.86
C VAL A 42 12.31 5.89 7.09
N SER A 43 12.11 6.73 6.07
CA SER A 43 11.12 7.80 6.05
C SER A 43 9.81 7.38 5.35
N PRO A 44 8.70 8.11 5.53
CA PRO A 44 7.49 7.88 4.74
C PRO A 44 7.72 8.00 3.23
N SER A 45 8.62 8.89 2.78
CA SER A 45 8.97 9.00 1.36
C SER A 45 9.62 7.74 0.82
N ASP A 46 10.53 7.12 1.57
CA ASP A 46 11.19 5.86 1.14
C ASP A 46 10.17 4.74 0.96
N VAL A 47 9.13 4.72 1.79
CA VAL A 47 8.02 3.76 1.68
C VAL A 47 7.18 4.04 0.44
N LEU A 48 6.89 5.30 0.13
CA LEU A 48 6.14 5.71 -1.06
C LEU A 48 6.86 5.40 -2.38
N GLU A 49 8.18 5.19 -2.37
CA GLU A 49 8.90 4.66 -3.53
C GLU A 49 8.61 3.18 -3.81
N LYS A 50 8.15 2.45 -2.79
CA LYS A 50 7.90 1.00 -2.86
C LYS A 50 6.42 0.65 -2.98
N VAL A 51 5.54 1.47 -2.41
CA VAL A 51 4.10 1.20 -2.37
C VAL A 51 3.29 2.42 -2.80
N ARG A 52 2.12 2.15 -3.40
CA ARG A 52 1.15 3.18 -3.75
C ARG A 52 0.21 3.43 -2.57
N ALA A 53 0.22 4.65 -2.02
CA ALA A 53 -0.69 5.06 -0.94
C ALA A 53 -1.44 6.35 -1.31
N SER A 54 -2.75 6.37 -1.08
CA SER A 54 -3.63 7.51 -1.35
C SER A 54 -4.93 7.36 -0.57
N ALA A 55 -5.47 8.47 -0.09
CA ALA A 55 -6.84 8.53 0.43
C ALA A 55 -7.89 8.81 -0.65
N ASP A 56 -7.45 9.16 -1.86
CA ASP A 56 -8.30 9.37 -3.03
C ASP A 56 -8.50 8.06 -3.78
N VAL A 57 -9.73 7.53 -3.72
CA VAL A 57 -10.16 6.31 -4.42
C VAL A 57 -10.08 6.48 -5.94
N GLY A 58 -10.31 7.69 -6.47
CA GLY A 58 -10.17 7.96 -7.91
C GLY A 58 -8.73 7.79 -8.38
N ARG A 59 -7.77 8.25 -7.58
CA ARG A 59 -6.34 8.01 -7.83
C ARG A 59 -5.99 6.53 -7.76
N GLN A 60 -6.54 5.80 -6.78
CA GLN A 60 -6.34 4.35 -6.68
C GLN A 60 -6.91 3.62 -7.91
N LEU A 61 -8.10 3.99 -8.37
CA LEU A 61 -8.72 3.43 -9.57
C LEU A 61 -7.87 3.69 -10.82
N ALA A 62 -7.35 4.91 -10.98
CA ALA A 62 -6.50 5.27 -12.11
C ALA A 62 -5.24 4.36 -12.19
N TRP A 63 -4.58 4.11 -11.06
CA TRP A 63 -3.45 3.19 -11.00
C TRP A 63 -3.81 1.76 -11.43
N LEU A 64 -4.99 1.27 -11.03
CA LEU A 64 -5.45 -0.07 -11.42
C LEU A 64 -5.76 -0.16 -12.90
N GLN A 65 -6.34 0.90 -13.49
CA GLN A 65 -6.57 0.98 -14.93
C GLN A 65 -5.26 1.02 -15.71
N GLU A 66 -4.26 1.77 -15.23
CA GLU A 66 -2.90 1.80 -15.79
C GLU A 66 -2.26 0.40 -15.76
N ASP A 67 -2.35 -0.31 -14.62
CA ASP A 67 -1.79 -1.66 -14.50
C ASP A 67 -2.51 -2.66 -15.42
N LEU A 68 -3.84 -2.61 -15.52
CA LEU A 68 -4.62 -3.46 -16.43
C LEU A 68 -4.26 -3.20 -17.90
N ALA A 69 -3.99 -1.95 -18.27
CA ALA A 69 -3.58 -1.59 -19.62
C ALA A 69 -2.23 -2.22 -20.02
N LEU A 70 -1.42 -2.70 -19.06
CA LEU A 70 -0.21 -3.47 -19.33
C LEU A 70 -0.49 -4.92 -19.76
N GLY A 71 -1.75 -5.37 -19.77
CA GLY A 71 -2.16 -6.69 -20.23
C GLY A 71 -2.11 -7.78 -19.16
N VAL A 72 -2.10 -7.42 -17.87
CA VAL A 72 -2.21 -8.40 -16.78
C VAL A 72 -3.62 -8.98 -16.70
N GLU A 73 -3.74 -10.28 -16.45
CA GLU A 73 -5.05 -10.93 -16.31
C GLU A 73 -5.72 -10.62 -14.96
N ARG A 74 -4.91 -10.47 -13.90
CA ARG A 74 -5.39 -10.35 -12.51
C ARG A 74 -4.51 -9.40 -11.72
N ILE A 75 -5.15 -8.60 -10.88
CA ILE A 75 -4.51 -7.74 -9.88
C ILE A 75 -4.95 -8.19 -8.49
N TYR A 76 -3.98 -8.36 -7.59
CA TYR A 76 -4.21 -8.67 -6.19
C TYR A 76 -3.89 -7.45 -5.34
N LEU A 77 -4.87 -6.97 -4.58
CA LEU A 77 -4.71 -5.82 -3.71
C LEU A 77 -4.43 -6.25 -2.28
N HIS A 78 -3.43 -5.64 -1.66
CA HIS A 78 -3.05 -5.85 -0.26
C HIS A 78 -3.14 -4.53 0.50
N ASN A 79 -4.08 -4.46 1.44
CA ASN A 79 -4.21 -3.31 2.34
C ASN A 79 -3.28 -3.48 3.55
N VAL A 80 -2.46 -2.45 3.80
CA VAL A 80 -1.56 -2.39 4.95
C VAL A 80 -2.06 -1.45 6.06
N ALA A 81 -3.17 -0.74 5.85
CA ALA A 81 -3.72 0.18 6.83
C ALA A 81 -4.50 -0.58 7.92
N ALA A 82 -3.86 -0.79 9.07
CA ALA A 82 -4.49 -1.40 10.24
C ALA A 82 -5.74 -0.62 10.68
N GLY A 83 -6.81 -1.37 11.03
CA GLY A 83 -8.10 -0.79 11.41
C GLY A 83 -8.98 -0.31 10.24
N HIS A 84 -8.49 -0.35 9.00
CA HIS A 84 -9.24 0.11 7.82
C HIS A 84 -9.70 -1.01 6.87
N GLN A 85 -9.64 -2.28 7.29
CA GLN A 85 -9.93 -3.42 6.40
C GLN A 85 -11.37 -3.40 5.85
N GLU A 86 -12.37 -3.11 6.67
CA GLU A 86 -13.77 -3.01 6.24
C GLU A 86 -13.97 -1.87 5.24
N HIS A 87 -13.44 -0.68 5.54
CA HIS A 87 -13.48 0.48 4.64
C HIS A 87 -12.78 0.19 3.30
N PHE A 88 -11.66 -0.54 3.34
CA PHE A 88 -10.95 -0.96 2.13
C PHE A 88 -11.80 -1.90 1.28
N ILE A 89 -12.42 -2.92 1.90
CA ILE A 89 -13.30 -3.87 1.21
C ILE A 89 -14.52 -3.15 0.62
N ASP A 90 -15.16 -2.27 1.39
CA ASP A 90 -16.33 -1.50 0.96
C ASP A 90 -16.00 -0.56 -0.21
N ALA A 91 -14.88 0.17 -0.12
CA ALA A 91 -14.42 1.05 -1.20
C ALA A 91 -14.10 0.23 -2.47
N CYS A 92 -13.43 -0.92 -2.32
CA CYS A 92 -13.18 -1.82 -3.44
C CYS A 92 -14.48 -2.30 -4.08
N GLY A 93 -15.41 -2.81 -3.28
CA GLY A 93 -16.67 -3.40 -3.74
C GLY A 93 -17.62 -2.39 -4.38
N THR A 94 -17.70 -1.18 -3.84
CA THR A 94 -18.72 -0.20 -4.23
C THR A 94 -18.21 0.89 -5.17
N ARG A 95 -16.88 1.15 -5.20
CA ARG A 95 -16.30 2.26 -5.96
C ARG A 95 -15.25 1.86 -6.99
N ILE A 96 -14.54 0.75 -6.77
CA ILE A 96 -13.47 0.31 -7.69
C ILE A 96 -13.98 -0.76 -8.66
N LEU A 97 -14.45 -1.90 -8.13
CA LEU A 97 -14.88 -3.04 -8.96
C LEU A 97 -15.95 -2.68 -10.00
N PRO A 98 -16.98 -1.85 -9.70
CA PRO A 98 -17.97 -1.48 -10.70
C PRO A 98 -17.40 -0.68 -11.88
N GLU A 99 -16.34 0.10 -11.66
CA GLU A 99 -15.69 0.88 -12.73
C GLU A 99 -14.72 0.01 -13.54
N LEU A 100 -14.10 -0.99 -12.94
CA LEU A 100 -13.22 -1.94 -13.65
C LEU A 100 -14.01 -2.97 -14.46
N ALA A 101 -15.21 -3.35 -14.04
CA ALA A 101 -16.06 -4.32 -14.76
C ALA A 101 -16.77 -3.75 -16.00
N ARG A 102 -16.70 -2.44 -16.21
CA ARG A 102 -17.30 -1.75 -17.37
C ARG A 102 -16.36 -1.63 -18.58
N GLY A 103 -15.07 -1.94 -18.40
CA GLY A 103 -14.08 -2.04 -19.47
C GLY A 103 -13.93 -3.48 -19.93
#